data_AF-A0A9W7GL96-F1
#
_entry.id   AF-A0A9W7GL96-F1
#
_cell.length_a   1.000
_cell.length_b   1.000
_cell.length_c   1.000
_cell.angle_alpha   90.00
_cell.angle_beta   90.00
_cell.angle_gamma   90.00
#
_symmetry.space_group_name_H-M   'P 1'
#
loop_
_entity.id
_entity.type
_entity.pdbx_description
1 polymer ?
#
loop_
_entity_poly.entity_id
_entity_poly.type
_entity_poly.pdbx_seq_one_letter_code
_entity_poly.pdbx_strand_id
1 'polypeptide(L)'
;MSLSINPESTIGFTLKRTDKSTAPPTKSILTLTNNSQHEFYAFKVKTTQPRRYLVRPNQGLIKHGQSEEVTIILVDKEKQILLNEFEQIGPGAIESSKDKFLIQSKVVEEEFYESTKSNATAKEFADVLTTMWREAATDKAAISNKKLQVKHTVDTASLSTTTNNSSGGYGSVSAASDRIREGLSNSTGPGSEGLMPEQQFKDNANLRKKYDELVAFSVNLTAERDILNNALEQAKRDLNREMAARMSAEDSAVQAPSRSSTRSKSASDAEETKKAKSGFSFFQLLVIATVMFFVGRYVGAEGVIKAVTKGQDL
;
A
#
# COMPACT_ATOMS: atom_id res chain seq x y z
N MET A 1 17.43 29.38 3.02
CA MET A 1 17.75 28.09 3.64
C MET A 1 19.09 27.65 3.10
N SER A 2 20.07 27.47 3.98
CA SER A 2 21.46 27.18 3.57
C SER A 2 21.73 25.67 3.41
N LEU A 3 20.78 24.82 3.81
CA LEU A 3 20.87 23.37 3.63
C LEU A 3 20.29 22.95 2.27
N SER A 4 21.13 22.47 1.36
CA SER A 4 20.73 21.88 0.08
C SER A 4 20.57 20.36 0.20
N ILE A 5 19.60 19.82 -0.54
CA ILE A 5 19.21 18.42 -0.48
C ILE A 5 19.27 17.85 -1.90
N ASN A 6 20.05 16.80 -2.12
CA ASN A 6 20.18 16.13 -3.41
C ASN A 6 19.88 14.64 -3.27
N PRO A 7 18.91 14.06 -4.00
CA PRO A 7 18.02 14.71 -4.99
C PRO A 7 17.01 15.67 -4.35
N GLU A 8 16.58 16.70 -5.10
CA GLU A 8 15.73 17.77 -4.54
C GLU A 8 14.26 17.39 -4.36
N SER A 9 13.73 16.46 -5.15
CA SER A 9 12.29 16.18 -5.24
C SER A 9 11.93 14.71 -5.23
N THR A 10 12.77 13.84 -5.80
CA THR A 10 12.42 12.43 -6.02
C THR A 10 13.57 11.51 -5.66
N ILE A 11 13.27 10.48 -4.86
CA ILE A 11 14.19 9.40 -4.51
C ILE A 11 13.86 8.22 -5.42
N GLY A 12 14.81 7.86 -6.29
CA GLY A 12 14.66 6.78 -7.25
C GLY A 12 15.18 5.45 -6.73
N PHE A 13 14.44 4.36 -6.97
CA PHE A 13 14.88 2.99 -6.77
C PHE A 13 14.70 2.16 -8.02
N THR A 14 15.79 1.59 -8.53
CA THR A 14 15.75 0.64 -9.64
C THR A 14 15.63 -0.79 -9.09
N LEU A 15 14.49 -1.42 -9.36
CA LEU A 15 14.17 -2.79 -9.02
C LEU A 15 14.78 -3.72 -10.06
N LYS A 16 15.60 -4.66 -9.59
CA LYS A 16 16.21 -5.71 -10.42
C LYS A 16 15.79 -7.08 -9.92
N ARG A 17 15.50 -8.01 -10.84
CA ARG A 17 15.30 -9.42 -10.50
C ARG A 17 16.65 -9.98 -10.08
N THR A 18 16.76 -10.37 -8.82
CA THR A 18 18.01 -10.91 -8.28
C THR A 18 17.69 -12.06 -7.35
N ASP A 19 18.37 -13.19 -7.53
CA ASP A 19 18.28 -14.30 -6.58
C ASP A 19 18.80 -13.89 -5.22
N LYS A 20 18.10 -14.33 -4.17
CA LYS A 20 18.15 -13.83 -2.78
C LYS A 20 19.52 -13.94 -2.09
N SER A 21 20.56 -14.47 -2.74
CA SER A 21 21.81 -14.88 -2.07
C SER A 21 23.00 -13.94 -2.32
N THR A 22 23.08 -13.24 -3.46
CA THR A 22 24.33 -12.57 -3.86
C THR A 22 24.18 -11.14 -4.39
N ALA A 23 22.96 -10.62 -4.49
CA ALA A 23 22.77 -9.29 -5.03
C ALA A 23 22.91 -8.18 -3.99
N PRO A 24 23.47 -7.02 -4.38
CA PRO A 24 23.53 -5.86 -3.51
C PRO A 24 22.11 -5.34 -3.19
N PRO A 25 21.92 -4.77 -2.00
CA PRO A 25 20.63 -4.19 -1.62
C PRO A 25 20.26 -3.04 -2.56
N THR A 26 18.97 -2.97 -2.93
CA THR A 26 18.45 -1.85 -3.72
C THR A 26 18.43 -0.59 -2.85
N LYS A 27 19.32 0.37 -3.13
CA LYS A 27 19.51 1.57 -2.33
C LYS A 27 19.51 2.85 -3.17
N SER A 28 19.22 3.97 -2.51
CA SER A 28 19.30 5.33 -3.03
C SER A 28 20.07 6.19 -2.03
N ILE A 29 20.81 7.18 -2.51
CA ILE A 29 21.62 8.07 -1.66
C ILE A 29 20.99 9.45 -1.67
N LEU A 30 20.79 10.00 -0.48
CA LEU A 30 20.32 11.36 -0.24
C LEU A 30 21.46 12.14 0.42
N THR A 31 21.99 13.13 -0.28
CA THR A 31 23.06 14.00 0.21
C THR A 31 22.45 15.29 0.78
N LEU A 32 22.79 15.58 2.03
CA LEU A 32 22.42 16.80 2.73
C LEU A 32 23.66 17.67 2.86
N THR A 33 23.70 18.82 2.20
CA THR A 33 24.88 19.70 2.18
C THR A 33 24.57 21.02 2.88
N ASN A 34 25.36 21.34 3.90
CA ASN A 34 25.26 22.60 4.61
C ASN A 34 26.16 23.66 3.95
N ASN A 35 25.55 24.58 3.21
CA ASN A 35 26.25 25.69 2.55
C ASN A 35 26.40 26.92 3.46
N SER A 36 25.99 26.84 4.74
CA SER A 36 26.20 27.90 5.70
C SER A 36 27.67 27.97 6.12
N GLN A 37 28.16 29.17 6.40
CA GLN A 37 29.52 29.41 6.89
C GLN A 37 29.63 29.34 8.41
N HIS A 38 28.53 29.55 9.13
CA HIS A 38 28.53 29.66 10.60
C HIS A 38 27.49 28.76 11.28
N GLU A 39 26.45 28.33 10.57
CA GLU A 39 25.38 27.55 11.18
C GLU A 39 25.66 26.05 11.12
N PHE A 40 25.26 25.36 12.18
CA PHE A 40 25.21 23.91 12.25
C PHE A 40 23.76 23.47 12.05
N TYR A 41 23.57 22.31 11.44
CA TYR A 41 22.23 21.77 11.21
C TYR A 41 22.07 20.39 11.84
N ALA A 42 20.94 20.19 12.52
CA ALA A 42 20.43 18.86 12.81
C ALA A 42 19.45 18.45 11.71
N PHE A 43 19.48 17.18 11.31
CA PHE A 43 18.49 16.63 10.38
C PHE A 43 17.82 15.37 10.93
N LYS A 44 16.60 15.11 10.45
CA LYS A 44 15.83 13.90 10.73
C LYS A 44 15.06 13.48 9.49
N VAL A 45 15.16 12.21 9.14
CA VAL A 45 14.49 11.62 7.98
C VAL A 45 13.33 10.76 8.46
N LYS A 46 12.14 11.06 7.93
CA LYS A 46 10.89 10.32 8.18
C LYS A 46 10.35 9.78 6.85
N THR A 47 9.59 8.70 6.91
CA THR A 47 8.96 8.09 5.73
C THR A 47 7.51 7.72 6.01
N THR A 48 6.67 7.70 4.98
CA THR A 48 5.31 7.16 5.07
C THR A 48 5.29 5.63 5.14
N GLN A 49 6.38 4.95 4.77
CA GLN A 49 6.49 3.48 4.76
C GLN A 49 7.71 2.96 5.54
N PRO A 50 7.70 3.02 6.88
CA PRO A 50 8.85 2.62 7.70
C PRO A 50 9.20 1.12 7.61
N ARG A 51 8.28 0.27 7.15
CA ARG A 51 8.54 -1.15 6.92
C ARG A 51 9.24 -1.42 5.58
N ARG A 52 9.09 -0.51 4.62
CA ARG A 52 9.62 -0.64 3.25
C ARG A 52 11.03 -0.10 3.11
N TYR A 53 11.38 0.89 3.91
CA TYR A 53 12.65 1.56 3.80
C TYR A 53 13.44 1.52 5.11
N LEU A 54 14.70 1.13 5.00
CA LEU A 54 15.68 1.29 6.05
C LEU A 54 16.53 2.53 5.75
N VAL A 55 16.61 3.47 6.68
CA VAL A 55 17.32 4.74 6.51
C VAL A 55 18.52 4.78 7.45
N ARG A 56 19.71 5.06 6.92
CA ARG A 56 20.95 5.17 7.71
C ARG A 56 21.88 6.28 7.19
N PRO A 57 22.27 7.24 8.05
CA PRO A 57 21.66 7.57 9.35
C PRO A 57 20.23 8.11 9.18
N ASN A 58 19.33 7.87 10.14
CA ASN A 58 17.96 8.42 10.11
C ASN A 58 17.85 9.81 10.77
N GLN A 59 18.84 10.21 11.54
CA GLN A 59 19.01 11.54 12.13
C GLN A 59 20.49 11.79 12.41
N GLY A 60 20.91 13.05 12.42
CA GLY A 60 22.29 13.40 12.65
C GLY A 60 22.54 14.91 12.67
N LEU A 61 23.82 15.28 12.70
CA LEU A 61 24.31 16.65 12.75
C LEU A 61 25.25 16.92 11.58
N ILE A 62 25.17 18.11 11.00
CA ILE A 62 25.95 18.54 9.84
C ILE A 62 26.68 19.83 10.21
N LYS A 63 28.02 19.81 10.12
CA LYS A 63 28.87 20.98 10.35
C LYS A 63 28.70 22.01 9.21
N HIS A 64 29.02 23.27 9.49
CA HIS A 64 29.15 24.30 8.46
C HIS A 64 30.09 23.84 7.33
N GLY A 65 29.69 24.06 6.07
CA GLY A 65 30.45 23.65 4.89
C GLY A 65 30.60 22.14 4.66
N GLN A 66 29.93 21.28 5.44
CA GLN A 66 30.03 19.82 5.30
C GLN A 66 28.76 19.22 4.67
N SER A 67 28.91 17.98 4.17
CA SER A 67 27.81 17.18 3.64
C SER A 67 27.68 15.87 4.40
N GLU A 68 26.45 15.39 4.53
CA GLU A 68 26.12 14.09 5.12
C GLU A 68 25.37 13.25 4.08
N GLU A 69 25.77 11.98 3.95
CA GLU A 69 25.10 11.03 3.06
C GLU A 69 24.16 10.11 3.84
N VAL A 70 22.87 10.20 3.52
CA VAL A 70 21.84 9.30 4.03
C VAL A 70 21.58 8.20 3.01
N THR A 71 21.90 6.96 3.38
CA THR A 71 21.58 5.78 2.58
C THR A 71 20.17 5.32 2.90
N ILE A 72 19.33 5.22 1.88
CA ILE A 72 17.97 4.68 1.97
C ILE A 72 17.92 3.36 1.23
N ILE A 73 17.56 2.30 1.92
CA ILE A 73 17.58 0.93 1.41
C ILE A 73 16.13 0.45 1.31
N LEU A 74 15.73 -0.02 0.12
CA LEU A 74 14.47 -0.72 -0.08
C LEU A 74 14.62 -2.15 0.46
N VAL A 75 13.76 -2.51 1.41
CA VAL A 75 13.78 -3.82 2.06
C VAL A 75 13.44 -4.91 1.04
N ASP A 76 14.23 -5.99 1.02
CA ASP A 76 14.12 -7.04 -0.01
C ASP A 76 12.73 -7.66 -0.10
N LYS A 77 12.07 -7.92 1.03
CA LYS A 77 10.70 -8.46 1.02
C LYS A 77 9.74 -7.55 0.24
N GLU A 78 9.86 -6.25 0.42
CA GLU A 78 9.00 -5.25 -0.21
C GLU A 78 9.37 -5.02 -1.67
N LYS A 79 10.68 -5.07 -2.00
CA LYS A 79 11.16 -5.12 -3.39
C LYS A 79 10.51 -6.27 -4.16
N GLN A 80 10.44 -7.47 -3.58
CA GLN A 80 9.84 -8.64 -4.24
C GLN A 80 8.33 -8.48 -4.43
N ILE A 81 7.63 -7.87 -3.47
CA ILE A 81 6.20 -7.55 -3.60
C ILE A 81 5.98 -6.60 -4.78
N LEU A 82 6.74 -5.50 -4.85
CA LEU A 82 6.64 -4.52 -5.94
C LEU A 82 6.97 -5.14 -7.32
N LEU A 83 7.96 -6.03 -7.39
CA LEU A 83 8.29 -6.76 -8.63
C LEU A 83 7.16 -7.70 -9.06
N ASN A 84 6.56 -8.45 -8.12
CA ASN A 84 5.44 -9.34 -8.43
C ASN A 84 4.19 -8.55 -8.88
N GLU A 85 3.90 -7.42 -8.23
CA GLU A 85 2.81 -6.52 -8.65
C GLU A 85 3.02 -5.98 -10.08
N PHE A 86 4.25 -5.63 -10.43
CA PHE A 86 4.60 -5.23 -11.80
C PHE A 86 4.41 -6.34 -12.81
N GLU A 87 4.75 -7.58 -12.48
CA GLU A 87 4.57 -8.73 -13.36
C GLU A 87 3.08 -9.06 -13.58
N GLN A 88 2.24 -8.89 -12.56
CA GLN A 88 0.81 -9.22 -12.65
C GLN A 88 -0.04 -8.12 -13.27
N ILE A 89 0.21 -6.85 -12.90
CA ILE A 89 -0.65 -5.70 -13.23
C ILE A 89 0.03 -4.80 -14.29
N GLY A 90 1.34 -4.94 -14.48
CA GLY A 90 2.13 -4.11 -15.38
C GLY A 90 2.68 -2.83 -14.73
N PRO A 91 3.23 -1.90 -15.54
CA PRO A 91 3.90 -0.68 -15.06
C PRO A 91 3.05 0.23 -14.15
N GLY A 92 1.73 0.23 -14.33
CA GLY A 92 0.81 1.07 -13.57
C GLY A 92 0.81 0.79 -12.07
N ALA A 93 1.10 -0.45 -11.64
CA ALA A 93 1.15 -0.80 -10.22
C ALA A 93 2.29 -0.07 -9.48
N ILE A 94 3.47 -0.04 -10.08
CA ILE A 94 4.65 0.61 -9.49
C ILE A 94 4.52 2.13 -9.53
N GLU A 95 3.99 2.68 -10.62
CA GLU A 95 3.77 4.13 -10.76
C GLU A 95 2.69 4.66 -9.80
N SER A 96 1.79 3.78 -9.33
CA SER A 96 0.80 4.13 -8.32
C SER A 96 1.35 4.28 -6.89
N SER A 97 2.63 3.91 -6.64
CA SER A 97 3.23 4.04 -5.32
C SER A 97 3.33 5.52 -4.88
N LYS A 98 2.71 5.86 -3.74
CA LYS A 98 2.62 7.24 -3.22
C LYS A 98 3.57 7.50 -2.05
N ASP A 99 4.63 6.71 -1.97
CA ASP A 99 5.58 6.73 -0.86
C ASP A 99 6.32 8.06 -0.82
N LYS A 100 6.51 8.60 0.38
CA LYS A 100 7.08 9.93 0.59
C LYS A 100 8.09 9.91 1.73
N PHE A 101 9.14 10.69 1.55
CA PHE A 101 10.09 11.03 2.60
C PHE A 101 9.90 12.48 3.04
N LEU A 102 10.13 12.72 4.32
CA LEU A 102 10.14 14.04 4.92
C LEU A 102 11.49 14.23 5.62
N ILE A 103 12.26 15.19 5.12
CA ILE A 103 13.52 15.62 5.70
C ILE A 103 13.19 16.84 6.54
N GLN A 104 13.40 16.74 7.84
CA GLN A 104 13.31 17.85 8.76
C GLN A 104 14.71 18.35 9.04
N SER A 105 14.90 19.67 9.05
CA SER A 105 16.14 20.30 9.46
C SER A 105 15.89 21.42 10.45
N LYS A 106 16.83 21.61 11.36
CA LYS A 106 16.82 22.66 12.40
C LYS A 106 18.24 23.22 12.53
N VAL A 107 18.35 24.54 12.62
CA VAL A 107 19.62 25.17 13.00
C VAL A 107 19.92 24.84 14.46
N VAL A 108 21.17 24.50 14.77
CA VAL A 108 21.64 24.22 16.13
C VAL A 108 22.85 25.08 16.47
N GLU A 109 23.02 25.34 17.76
CA GLU A 109 24.15 26.09 18.29
C GLU A 109 25.44 25.24 18.26
N GLU A 110 26.58 25.93 18.19
CA GLU A 110 27.90 25.29 18.13
C GLU A 110 28.21 24.49 19.40
N GLU A 111 27.86 25.00 20.59
CA GLU A 111 28.05 24.30 21.86
C GLU A 111 27.29 22.96 21.89
N PHE A 112 26.07 22.95 21.36
CA PHE A 112 25.28 21.73 21.22
C PHE A 112 25.93 20.73 20.24
N TYR A 113 26.48 21.22 19.13
CA TYR A 113 27.16 20.36 18.15
C TYR A 113 28.39 19.67 18.76
N GLU A 114 29.27 20.44 19.40
CA GLU A 114 30.53 19.92 19.93
C GLU A 114 30.31 18.99 21.13
N SER A 115 29.39 19.34 22.04
CA SER A 115 29.03 18.48 23.19
C SER A 115 28.43 17.14 22.74
N THR A 116 27.60 17.15 21.69
CA THR A 116 26.95 15.94 21.19
C THR A 116 27.92 15.05 20.38
N LYS A 117 28.91 15.63 19.69
CA LYS A 117 29.82 14.88 18.81
C LYS A 117 31.09 14.35 19.49
N SER A 118 31.59 15.03 20.52
CA SER A 118 32.92 14.74 21.09
C SER A 118 32.95 13.57 22.09
N ASN A 119 31.85 13.27 22.80
CA ASN A 119 31.88 12.34 23.94
C ASN A 119 30.68 11.39 24.05
N ALA A 120 29.78 11.35 23.06
CA ALA A 120 28.55 10.56 23.16
C ALA A 120 28.70 9.16 22.55
N THR A 121 28.27 8.13 23.29
CA THR A 121 27.97 6.82 22.71
C THR A 121 26.81 6.96 21.70
N ALA A 122 26.67 6.00 20.76
CA ALA A 122 25.59 6.03 19.77
C ALA A 122 24.18 6.12 20.40
N LYS A 123 24.00 5.56 21.60
CA LYS A 123 22.75 5.64 22.36
C LYS A 123 22.53 7.05 22.92
N GLU A 124 23.51 7.62 23.61
CA GLU A 124 23.42 8.97 24.16
C GLU A 124 23.22 10.01 23.05
N PHE A 125 23.93 9.86 21.93
CA PHE A 125 23.74 10.69 20.74
C PHE A 125 22.28 10.67 20.26
N ALA A 126 21.67 9.49 20.20
CA ALA A 126 20.29 9.33 19.79
C ALA A 126 19.30 9.93 20.81
N ASP A 127 19.57 9.79 22.10
CA ASP A 127 18.73 10.31 23.18
C ASP A 127 18.76 11.85 23.23
N VAL A 128 19.94 12.46 23.07
CA VAL A 128 20.13 13.92 22.99
C VAL A 128 19.38 14.50 21.81
N LEU A 129 19.54 13.91 20.61
CA LEU A 129 18.78 14.34 19.43
C LEU A 129 17.27 14.16 19.63
N THR A 130 16.84 13.07 20.25
CA THR A 130 15.40 12.81 20.51
C THR A 130 14.80 13.89 21.41
N THR A 131 15.53 14.33 22.44
CA THR A 131 15.13 15.43 23.31
C THR A 131 15.07 16.76 22.55
N MET A 132 16.11 17.10 21.79
CA MET A 132 16.13 18.30 20.96
C MET A 132 14.96 18.36 19.96
N TRP A 133 14.63 17.23 19.31
CA TRP A 133 13.50 17.16 18.38
C TRP A 133 12.13 17.26 19.06
N ARG A 134 12.02 16.82 20.34
CA ARG A 134 10.80 16.98 21.14
C ARG A 134 10.58 18.45 21.49
N GLU A 135 11.63 19.15 21.88
CA GLU A 135 11.58 20.60 22.14
C GLU A 135 11.29 21.38 20.86
N ALA A 136 11.99 21.07 19.77
CA ALA A 136 11.74 21.72 18.48
C ALA A 136 10.31 21.48 17.94
N ALA A 137 9.62 20.43 18.38
CA ALA A 137 8.25 20.17 17.96
C ALA A 137 7.24 21.17 18.53
N THR A 138 7.57 21.87 19.62
CA THR A 138 6.71 22.93 20.17
C THR A 138 6.82 24.22 19.37
N ASP A 139 8.01 24.51 18.82
CA ASP A 139 8.26 25.63 17.90
C ASP A 139 8.43 25.16 16.45
N LYS A 140 7.29 25.00 15.76
CA LYS A 140 7.27 24.55 14.36
C LYS A 140 7.97 25.52 13.39
N ALA A 141 8.15 26.79 13.74
CA ALA A 141 8.81 27.76 12.87
C ALA A 141 10.33 27.50 12.80
N ALA A 142 10.91 26.90 13.83
CA ALA A 142 12.32 26.52 13.87
C ALA A 142 12.66 25.28 13.01
N ILE A 143 11.66 24.53 12.54
CA ILE A 143 11.86 23.31 11.75
C ILE A 143 11.54 23.57 10.28
N SER A 144 12.56 23.46 9.44
CA SER A 144 12.37 23.38 7.99
C SER A 144 11.99 21.96 7.56
N ASN A 145 11.08 21.84 6.60
CA ASN A 145 10.51 20.58 6.14
C ASN A 145 10.61 20.47 4.62
N LYS A 146 11.35 19.47 4.12
CA LYS A 146 11.41 19.13 2.69
C LYS A 146 10.78 17.76 2.45
N LYS A 147 9.80 17.70 1.56
CA LYS A 147 9.13 16.45 1.17
C LYS A 147 9.64 15.97 -0.17
N LEU A 148 10.00 14.69 -0.24
CA LEU A 148 10.43 14.02 -1.47
C LEU A 148 9.47 12.89 -1.78
N GLN A 149 9.19 12.69 -3.06
CA GLN A 149 8.44 11.54 -3.55
C GLN A 149 9.38 10.37 -3.80
N VAL A 150 8.87 9.16 -3.72
CA VAL A 150 9.64 7.98 -4.14
C VAL A 150 9.17 7.56 -5.54
N LYS A 151 10.12 7.24 -6.41
CA LYS A 151 9.84 6.62 -7.70
C LYS A 151 10.55 5.28 -7.79
N HIS A 152 9.78 4.26 -8.12
CA HIS A 152 10.30 2.92 -8.38
C HIS A 152 10.32 2.70 -9.89
N THR A 153 11.41 2.13 -10.41
CA THR A 153 11.54 1.75 -11.82
C THR A 153 12.00 0.31 -11.90
N VAL A 154 11.54 -0.44 -12.89
CA VAL A 154 11.99 -1.82 -13.10
C VAL A 154 13.02 -1.83 -14.20
N ASP A 155 14.13 -2.51 -13.95
CA ASP A 155 15.13 -2.79 -14.98
C ASP A 155 14.63 -3.94 -15.86
N THR A 156 13.98 -3.61 -16.97
CA THR A 156 13.38 -4.60 -17.89
C THR A 156 14.43 -5.50 -18.55
N ALA A 157 15.70 -5.08 -18.61
CA ALA A 157 16.79 -5.94 -19.08
C ALA A 157 17.06 -7.12 -18.13
N SER A 158 16.68 -6.99 -16.85
CA SER A 158 16.79 -8.07 -15.85
C SER A 158 15.59 -9.03 -15.82
N LEU A 159 14.51 -8.73 -16.57
CA LEU A 159 13.31 -9.59 -16.64
C LEU A 159 13.39 -10.67 -17.73
N SER A 160 14.29 -10.54 -18.71
CA SER A 160 14.33 -11.42 -19.90
C SER A 160 15.00 -12.78 -19.71
N THR A 161 15.43 -13.17 -18.50
CA THR A 161 16.26 -14.38 -18.30
C THR A 161 15.49 -15.59 -17.75
N THR A 162 14.24 -15.84 -18.16
CA THR A 162 13.55 -17.11 -17.82
C THR A 162 12.74 -17.76 -18.96
N THR A 163 12.78 -17.27 -20.20
CA THR A 163 12.13 -18.00 -21.29
C THR A 163 12.95 -17.96 -22.58
N ASN A 164 13.87 -18.91 -22.70
CA ASN A 164 14.39 -19.39 -23.98
C ASN A 164 14.38 -20.93 -23.98
N ASN A 165 13.23 -21.51 -24.33
CA ASN A 165 13.14 -22.55 -25.37
C ASN A 165 11.67 -22.92 -25.61
N SER A 166 11.02 -22.23 -26.55
CA SER A 166 10.15 -22.82 -27.59
C SER A 166 9.42 -21.72 -28.35
N SER A 167 9.88 -21.49 -29.57
CA SER A 167 9.21 -20.75 -30.61
C SER A 167 8.00 -21.54 -31.15
N GLY A 168 6.83 -20.88 -31.20
CA GLY A 168 5.81 -21.07 -32.22
C GLY A 168 4.96 -22.35 -32.17
N GLY A 169 3.66 -22.20 -31.92
CA GLY A 169 2.68 -23.23 -32.24
C GLY A 169 1.35 -23.09 -31.51
N TYR A 170 0.31 -22.65 -32.22
CA TYR A 170 -1.08 -22.79 -31.81
C TYR A 170 -1.44 -24.28 -31.68
N GLY A 171 -2.00 -24.74 -30.55
CA GLY A 171 -2.46 -26.14 -30.48
C GLY A 171 -2.90 -26.65 -29.10
N SER A 172 -4.22 -26.86 -28.98
CA SER A 172 -4.97 -27.82 -28.16
C SER A 172 -4.53 -28.19 -26.73
N VAL A 173 -5.43 -27.87 -25.80
CA VAL A 173 -5.68 -28.54 -24.52
C VAL A 173 -6.02 -30.03 -24.71
N SER A 174 -5.05 -30.95 -24.63
CA SER A 174 -5.23 -32.38 -24.23
C SER A 174 -3.97 -33.21 -24.54
N ALA A 175 -3.02 -33.35 -23.60
CA ALA A 175 -2.03 -34.45 -23.59
C ALA A 175 -0.99 -34.34 -22.42
N ALA A 176 -1.42 -34.08 -21.18
CA ALA A 176 -0.50 -33.97 -20.03
C ALA A 176 -0.76 -35.00 -18.93
N SER A 177 -1.20 -36.21 -19.30
CA SER A 177 -1.39 -37.33 -18.35
C SER A 177 -0.42 -38.49 -18.53
N ASP A 178 0.46 -38.49 -19.55
CA ASP A 178 1.32 -39.65 -19.87
C ASP A 178 2.82 -39.32 -19.97
N ARG A 179 3.38 -38.65 -18.96
CA ARG A 179 4.85 -38.53 -18.82
C ARG A 179 5.38 -38.82 -17.40
N ILE A 180 4.67 -39.65 -16.64
CA ILE A 180 5.19 -40.25 -15.40
C ILE A 180 5.57 -41.71 -15.65
N ARG A 181 6.50 -41.98 -16.57
CA ARG A 181 7.16 -43.30 -16.64
C ARG A 181 8.34 -43.35 -17.62
N GLU A 182 9.45 -42.69 -17.34
CA GLU A 182 10.79 -43.20 -17.70
C GLU A 182 11.89 -42.26 -17.23
N GLY A 183 12.88 -42.82 -16.54
CA GLY A 183 14.03 -42.08 -16.04
C GLY A 183 14.62 -42.63 -14.75
N LEU A 184 14.59 -43.96 -14.56
CA LEU A 184 15.32 -44.63 -13.48
C LEU A 184 16.34 -45.60 -14.10
N SER A 185 17.51 -45.08 -14.47
CA SER A 185 18.74 -45.88 -14.52
C SER A 185 19.99 -44.99 -14.66
N ASN A 186 20.93 -45.23 -13.74
CA ASN A 186 22.38 -45.00 -13.78
C ASN A 186 22.92 -43.58 -14.03
N SER A 187 23.49 -43.01 -12.96
CA SER A 187 24.94 -42.76 -12.95
C SER A 187 25.50 -42.78 -11.52
N THR A 188 26.58 -43.54 -11.37
CA THR A 188 27.37 -43.73 -10.15
C THR A 188 28.60 -42.83 -10.23
N GLY A 189 28.88 -42.04 -9.19
CA GLY A 189 30.16 -41.31 -9.04
C GLY A 189 30.09 -40.15 -8.03
N PRO A 190 31.17 -39.85 -7.29
CA PRO A 190 31.10 -39.78 -5.82
C PRO A 190 31.36 -38.38 -5.21
N GLY A 191 30.90 -38.19 -3.97
CA GLY A 191 31.45 -37.19 -3.05
C GLY A 191 30.54 -36.00 -2.70
N SER A 192 29.81 -36.10 -1.60
CA SER A 192 29.78 -35.09 -0.55
C SER A 192 29.04 -35.64 0.67
N GLU A 193 29.82 -36.01 1.67
CA GLU A 193 29.32 -36.29 3.01
C GLU A 193 28.73 -35.01 3.62
N GLY A 194 27.62 -35.19 4.34
CA GLY A 194 27.30 -34.39 5.51
C GLY A 194 26.16 -33.38 5.33
N LEU A 195 24.91 -33.84 5.42
CA LEU A 195 23.83 -33.17 6.18
C LEU A 195 22.64 -34.13 6.36
N MET A 196 22.09 -34.15 7.57
CA MET A 196 21.24 -35.19 8.15
C MET A 196 19.93 -35.47 7.35
N PRO A 197 19.51 -36.75 7.17
CA PRO A 197 18.30 -37.14 6.42
C PRO A 197 16.97 -36.52 6.92
N GLU A 198 16.92 -36.08 8.18
CA GLU A 198 15.70 -35.54 8.78
C GLU A 198 15.38 -34.10 8.32
N GLN A 199 16.39 -33.32 7.93
CA GLN A 199 16.21 -31.96 7.42
C GLN A 199 15.51 -31.97 6.05
N GLN A 200 15.91 -32.89 5.17
CA GLN A 200 15.33 -33.04 3.84
C GLN A 200 13.86 -33.49 3.90
N PHE A 201 13.48 -34.31 4.89
CA PHE A 201 12.09 -34.71 5.09
C PHE A 201 11.22 -33.53 5.57
N LYS A 202 11.76 -32.71 6.49
CA LYS A 202 11.10 -31.48 6.96
C LYS A 202 10.93 -30.45 5.83
N ASP A 203 11.94 -30.31 4.97
CA ASP A 203 11.86 -29.42 3.81
C ASP A 203 10.85 -29.90 2.77
N ASN A 204 10.79 -31.20 2.50
CA ASN A 204 9.76 -31.79 1.64
C ASN A 204 8.35 -31.62 2.22
N ALA A 205 8.17 -31.80 3.53
CA ALA A 205 6.88 -31.58 4.19
C ALA A 205 6.45 -30.10 4.15
N ASN A 206 7.39 -29.18 4.34
CA ASN A 206 7.13 -27.74 4.22
C ASN A 206 6.80 -27.34 2.78
N LEU A 207 7.44 -27.97 1.79
CA LEU A 207 7.16 -27.72 0.38
C LEU A 207 5.76 -28.22 -0.02
N ARG A 208 5.35 -29.38 0.51
CA ARG A 208 3.98 -29.90 0.35
C ARG A 208 2.94 -28.97 0.96
N LYS A 209 3.17 -28.46 2.18
CA LYS A 209 2.27 -27.47 2.81
C LYS A 209 2.11 -26.20 1.99
N LYS A 210 3.20 -25.69 1.41
CA LYS A 210 3.16 -24.51 0.53
C LYS A 210 2.40 -24.79 -0.77
N TYR A 211 2.51 -25.99 -1.30
CA TYR A 211 1.74 -26.42 -2.47
C TYR A 211 0.25 -26.48 -2.15
N ASP A 212 -0.12 -27.10 -1.02
CA ASP A 212 -1.52 -27.18 -0.57
C ASP A 212 -2.11 -25.79 -0.30
N GLU A 213 -1.34 -24.88 0.29
CA GLU A 213 -1.76 -23.49 0.53
C GLU A 213 -1.97 -22.72 -0.79
N LEU A 214 -1.09 -22.91 -1.78
CA LEU A 214 -1.24 -22.31 -3.11
C LEU A 214 -2.45 -22.87 -3.87
N VAL A 215 -2.69 -24.18 -3.77
CA VAL A 215 -3.87 -24.82 -4.37
C VAL A 215 -5.14 -24.34 -3.66
N ALA A 216 -5.15 -24.23 -2.34
CA ALA A 216 -6.28 -23.69 -1.60
C ALA A 216 -6.57 -22.22 -1.99
N PHE A 217 -5.52 -21.40 -2.15
CA PHE A 217 -5.66 -20.02 -2.58
C PHE A 217 -6.19 -19.91 -4.02
N SER A 218 -5.72 -20.74 -4.95
CA SER A 218 -6.21 -20.72 -6.34
C SER A 218 -7.66 -21.20 -6.45
N VAL A 219 -8.06 -22.21 -5.67
CA VAL A 219 -9.47 -22.64 -5.56
C VAL A 219 -10.33 -21.51 -4.99
N ASN A 220 -9.86 -20.82 -3.95
CA ASN A 220 -10.59 -19.70 -3.36
C ASN A 220 -10.76 -18.54 -4.35
N LEU A 221 -9.70 -18.16 -5.07
CA LEU A 221 -9.78 -17.15 -6.12
C LEU A 221 -10.73 -17.53 -7.25
N THR A 222 -10.78 -18.81 -7.61
CA THR A 222 -11.71 -19.30 -8.64
C THR A 222 -13.16 -19.18 -8.15
N ALA A 223 -13.42 -19.53 -6.89
CA ALA A 223 -14.73 -19.36 -6.27
C ALA A 223 -15.15 -17.88 -6.18
N GLU A 224 -14.25 -16.99 -5.77
CA GLU A 224 -14.52 -15.54 -5.74
C GLU A 224 -14.82 -14.99 -7.14
N ARG A 225 -14.05 -15.43 -8.15
CA ARG A 225 -14.26 -15.05 -9.55
C ARG A 225 -15.64 -15.50 -10.03
N ASP A 226 -16.06 -16.71 -9.71
CA ASP A 226 -17.38 -17.22 -10.12
C ASP A 226 -18.53 -16.54 -9.37
N ILE A 227 -18.36 -16.22 -8.08
CA ILE A 227 -19.32 -15.40 -7.31
C ILE A 227 -19.49 -14.03 -7.97
N LEU A 228 -18.39 -13.35 -8.28
CA LEU A 228 -18.41 -12.04 -8.91
C LEU A 228 -19.04 -12.09 -10.30
N ASN A 229 -18.74 -13.14 -11.08
CA ASN A 229 -19.29 -13.30 -12.42
C ASN A 229 -20.82 -13.54 -12.38
N ASN A 230 -21.28 -14.37 -11.43
CA ASN A 230 -22.71 -14.59 -11.19
C ASN A 230 -23.43 -13.31 -10.70
N ALA A 231 -22.80 -12.56 -9.79
CA ALA A 231 -23.34 -11.28 -9.30
C ALA A 231 -23.44 -10.25 -10.43
N LEU A 232 -22.44 -10.21 -11.33
CA LEU A 232 -22.43 -9.34 -12.51
C LEU A 232 -23.52 -9.73 -13.50
N GLU A 233 -23.74 -11.02 -13.76
CA GLU A 233 -24.86 -11.47 -14.58
C GLU A 233 -26.21 -11.13 -13.96
N GLN A 234 -26.36 -11.29 -12.65
CA GLN A 234 -27.59 -10.97 -11.95
C GLN A 234 -27.88 -9.47 -12.02
N ALA A 235 -26.89 -8.61 -11.74
CA ALA A 235 -27.02 -7.17 -11.87
C ALA A 235 -27.37 -6.74 -13.30
N LYS A 236 -26.80 -7.38 -14.33
CA LYS A 236 -27.17 -7.13 -15.73
C LYS A 236 -28.62 -7.52 -16.02
N ARG A 237 -29.09 -8.66 -15.53
CA ARG A 237 -30.47 -9.12 -15.71
C ARG A 237 -31.46 -8.18 -15.02
N ASP A 238 -31.15 -7.75 -13.81
CA ASP A 238 -31.97 -6.81 -13.05
C ASP A 238 -32.04 -5.45 -13.74
N LEU A 239 -30.91 -4.93 -14.22
CA LEU A 239 -30.88 -3.68 -14.99
C LEU A 239 -31.68 -3.77 -16.29
N ASN A 240 -31.56 -4.88 -17.03
CA ASN A 240 -32.31 -5.09 -18.26
C ASN A 240 -33.82 -5.22 -17.99
N ARG A 241 -34.20 -5.83 -16.86
CA ARG A 241 -35.58 -5.92 -16.39
C ARG A 241 -36.13 -4.56 -15.98
N GLU A 242 -35.34 -3.72 -15.32
CA GLU A 242 -35.72 -2.35 -14.99
C GLU A 242 -35.87 -1.48 -16.25
N MET A 243 -34.96 -1.58 -17.21
CA MET A 243 -35.08 -0.86 -18.49
C MET A 243 -36.35 -1.26 -19.25
N ALA A 244 -36.65 -2.56 -19.33
CA ALA A 244 -37.89 -3.04 -19.95
C ALA A 244 -39.14 -2.55 -19.21
N ALA A 245 -39.12 -2.52 -17.87
CA ALA A 245 -40.23 -1.99 -17.06
C ALA A 245 -40.41 -0.48 -17.20
N ARG A 246 -39.31 0.28 -17.37
CA ARG A 246 -39.38 1.73 -17.62
C ARG A 246 -39.93 2.03 -19.01
N MET A 247 -39.49 1.29 -20.03
CA MET A 247 -40.02 1.46 -21.39
C MET A 247 -41.52 1.15 -21.48
N SER A 248 -42.01 0.10 -20.79
CA SER A 248 -43.44 -0.22 -20.78
C SER A 248 -44.29 0.77 -19.98
N ALA A 249 -43.73 1.36 -18.91
CA ALA A 249 -44.38 2.45 -18.17
C ALA A 249 -44.45 3.75 -18.98
N GLU A 250 -43.44 4.03 -19.81
CA GLU A 250 -43.43 5.20 -20.71
C GLU A 250 -44.43 5.03 -21.86
N ASP A 251 -44.55 3.83 -22.45
CA ASP A 251 -45.52 3.54 -23.50
C ASP A 251 -46.99 3.60 -22.99
N SER A 252 -47.20 3.19 -21.73
CA SER A 252 -48.51 3.28 -21.06
C SER A 252 -48.89 4.73 -20.68
N ALA A 253 -47.91 5.61 -20.48
CA ALA A 253 -48.14 7.03 -20.17
C ALA A 253 -48.50 7.86 -21.42
N VAL A 254 -48.19 7.36 -22.63
CA VAL A 254 -48.52 8.01 -23.90
C VAL A 254 -49.95 7.67 -24.40
N GLN A 255 -50.61 6.66 -23.82
CA GLN A 255 -51.86 6.11 -24.35
C GLN A 255 -53.05 6.16 -23.37
N ALA A 256 -53.46 7.35 -22.87
CA ALA A 256 -54.87 7.72 -22.57
C ALA A 256 -55.02 9.12 -21.90
N PRO A 257 -56.14 9.87 -22.11
CA PRO A 257 -56.99 9.96 -23.30
C PRO A 257 -57.43 11.40 -23.65
N SER A 258 -57.75 11.65 -24.92
CA SER A 258 -58.77 12.66 -25.28
C SER A 258 -59.94 11.94 -25.94
N ARG A 259 -61.06 11.81 -25.22
CA ARG A 259 -62.41 11.80 -25.80
C ARG A 259 -63.49 11.82 -24.73
N SER A 260 -64.44 12.71 -24.98
CA SER A 260 -65.58 13.06 -24.18
C SER A 260 -66.75 12.07 -24.34
N SER A 261 -67.65 12.16 -23.35
CA SER A 261 -69.10 11.86 -23.38
C SER A 261 -69.60 10.54 -22.74
N THR A 262 -70.20 10.74 -21.56
CA THR A 262 -71.48 10.19 -21.05
C THR A 262 -71.74 8.69 -20.95
N ARG A 263 -71.85 8.22 -19.69
CA ARG A 263 -73.09 7.75 -19.00
C ARG A 263 -73.00 6.37 -18.33
N SER A 264 -73.50 6.39 -17.09
CA SER A 264 -74.12 5.35 -16.23
C SER A 264 -73.28 4.32 -15.47
N LYS A 265 -73.40 4.46 -14.12
CA LYS A 265 -73.75 3.45 -13.09
C LYS A 265 -72.92 2.16 -12.98
N SER A 266 -72.22 1.97 -11.85
CA SER A 266 -72.70 1.21 -10.67
C SER A 266 -71.56 0.96 -9.67
N ALA A 267 -71.93 0.77 -8.41
CA ALA A 267 -71.10 0.70 -7.21
C ALA A 267 -70.36 -0.64 -7.01
N SER A 268 -69.21 -0.60 -6.32
CA SER A 268 -68.91 -1.42 -5.12
C SER A 268 -67.47 -1.20 -4.61
N ASP A 269 -67.39 -0.72 -3.37
CA ASP A 269 -66.52 -1.11 -2.23
C ASP A 269 -64.98 -1.28 -2.28
N ALA A 270 -64.40 -0.74 -1.18
CA ALA A 270 -63.16 -1.07 -0.47
C ALA A 270 -61.82 -0.82 -1.21
N GLU A 271 -61.10 0.28 -0.95
CA GLU A 271 -60.20 0.54 0.19
C GLU A 271 -59.07 -0.51 0.34
N GLU A 272 -57.83 -0.16 -0.01
CA GLU A 272 -56.75 0.06 0.99
C GLU A 272 -55.43 0.50 0.32
N THR A 273 -54.79 1.43 1.00
CA THR A 273 -53.57 2.20 0.71
C THR A 273 -52.28 1.39 0.51
N LYS A 274 -51.31 1.95 -0.25
CA LYS A 274 -49.90 2.07 0.21
C LYS A 274 -49.10 3.13 -0.56
N LYS A 275 -49.06 4.28 0.12
CA LYS A 275 -48.12 5.40 0.12
C LYS A 275 -46.74 5.11 -0.52
N ALA A 276 -46.41 5.85 -1.58
CA ALA A 276 -45.04 5.99 -2.08
C ALA A 276 -44.16 6.64 -1.00
N LYS A 277 -43.06 5.98 -0.61
CA LYS A 277 -42.02 6.56 0.25
C LYS A 277 -41.26 7.60 -0.57
N SER A 278 -41.41 8.87 -0.18
CA SER A 278 -40.54 9.96 -0.63
C SER A 278 -39.10 9.62 -0.29
N GLY A 279 -38.21 9.69 -1.29
CA GLY A 279 -36.77 9.67 -1.07
C GLY A 279 -36.37 10.75 -0.07
N PHE A 280 -35.41 10.43 0.80
CA PHE A 280 -34.86 11.37 1.76
C PHE A 280 -34.35 12.62 1.03
N SER A 281 -34.95 13.78 1.33
CA SER A 281 -34.44 15.05 0.84
C SER A 281 -33.01 15.24 1.33
N PHE A 282 -32.13 15.73 0.45
CA PHE A 282 -30.72 16.03 0.75
C PHE A 282 -30.54 16.84 2.05
N PHE A 283 -31.52 17.69 2.36
CA PHE A 283 -31.56 18.49 3.57
C PHE A 283 -31.65 17.63 4.85
N GLN A 284 -32.41 16.53 4.80
CA GLN A 284 -32.58 15.62 5.94
C GLN A 284 -31.32 14.79 6.19
N LEU A 285 -30.59 14.44 5.14
CA LEU A 285 -29.29 13.76 5.23
C LEU A 285 -28.22 14.70 5.81
N LEU A 286 -28.25 15.99 5.43
CA LEU A 286 -27.35 17.01 5.95
C LEU A 286 -27.61 17.29 7.45
N VAL A 287 -28.88 17.32 7.88
CA VAL A 287 -29.26 17.46 9.29
C VAL A 287 -28.80 16.24 10.10
N ILE A 288 -28.98 15.02 9.59
CA ILE A 288 -28.52 13.80 10.27
C ILE A 288 -26.98 13.79 10.39
N ALA A 289 -26.27 14.21 9.34
CA ALA A 289 -24.81 14.29 9.35
C ALA A 289 -24.29 15.32 10.36
N THR A 290 -24.95 16.48 10.49
CA THR A 290 -24.57 17.49 11.48
C THR A 290 -24.84 17.02 12.90
N VAL A 291 -25.99 16.40 13.17
CA VAL A 291 -26.30 15.84 14.48
C VAL A 291 -25.29 14.76 14.87
N MET A 292 -24.94 13.84 13.97
CA MET A 292 -23.93 12.82 14.25
C MET A 292 -22.53 13.41 14.48
N PHE A 293 -22.17 14.50 13.79
CA PHE A 293 -20.89 15.18 14.02
C PHE A 293 -20.80 15.81 15.42
N PHE A 294 -21.89 16.45 15.88
CA PHE A 294 -21.92 17.05 17.22
C PHE A 294 -21.98 16.00 18.32
N VAL A 295 -22.77 14.93 18.16
CA VAL A 295 -22.80 13.80 19.11
C VAL A 295 -21.44 13.10 19.16
N GLY A 296 -20.79 12.89 18.01
CA GLY A 296 -19.45 12.31 17.95
C GLY A 296 -18.38 13.17 18.64
N ARG A 297 -18.45 14.51 18.52
CA ARG A 297 -17.58 15.42 19.28
C ARG A 297 -17.86 15.40 20.78
N TYR A 298 -19.13 15.32 21.18
CA TYR A 298 -19.51 15.34 22.59
C TYR A 298 -19.10 14.04 23.31
N VAL A 299 -19.34 12.89 22.68
CA VAL A 299 -18.93 11.58 23.22
C VAL A 299 -17.40 11.40 23.18
N GLY A 300 -16.73 11.95 22.17
CA GLY A 300 -15.26 11.96 22.08
C GLY A 300 -14.58 12.83 23.16
N ALA A 301 -15.26 13.87 23.65
CA ALA A 301 -14.73 14.72 24.72
C ALA A 301 -14.80 14.04 26.10
N GLU A 302 -15.87 13.29 26.39
CA GLU A 302 -16.00 12.59 27.68
C GLU A 302 -15.10 11.35 27.79
N GLY A 303 -14.79 10.68 26.67
CA GLY A 303 -13.88 9.52 26.64
C GLY A 303 -12.43 9.87 26.94
N VAL A 304 -11.98 11.08 26.57
CA VAL A 304 -10.60 11.54 26.81
C VAL A 304 -10.41 11.96 28.27
N ILE A 305 -11.42 12.56 28.91
CA ILE A 305 -11.32 13.01 30.31
C ILE A 305 -11.26 11.80 31.27
N LYS A 306 -12.01 10.72 31.01
CA LYS A 306 -11.95 9.52 31.88
C LYS A 306 -10.65 8.72 31.75
N ALA A 307 -9.97 8.76 30.59
CA ALA A 307 -8.71 8.04 30.39
C ALA A 307 -7.52 8.71 31.11
N VAL A 308 -7.53 10.03 31.28
CA VAL A 308 -6.44 10.77 31.96
C VAL A 308 -6.44 10.53 33.48
N THR A 309 -7.61 10.38 34.11
CA THR A 309 -7.70 10.16 35.57
C THR A 309 -7.37 8.75 36.05
N LYS A 310 -7.27 7.74 35.18
CA LYS A 310 -7.08 6.34 35.60
C LYS A 310 -5.66 5.80 35.38
N GLY A 311 -4.75 6.61 34.85
CA GLY A 311 -3.38 6.22 34.53
C GLY A 311 -2.31 6.70 35.52
N GLN A 312 -2.69 7.23 36.68
CA GLN A 312 -1.75 7.81 37.65
C GLN A 312 -1.58 7.04 38.96
N ASP A 313 -2.26 5.91 39.13
CA ASP A 313 -2.01 4.98 40.24
C ASP A 313 -1.86 3.56 39.68
N LEU A 314 -0.63 3.19 39.31
CA LEU A 314 -0.06 1.83 39.29
C LEU A 314 1.42 1.89 38.90
#